data_AF-A0A931NDA2-F1
#
_entry.id   AF-A0A931NDA2-F1
#
_cell.length_a   1.000
_cell.length_b   1.000
_cell.length_c   1.000
_cell.angle_alpha   90.00
_cell.angle_beta   90.00
_cell.angle_gamma   90.00
#
_symmetry.space_group_name_H-M   'P 1'
#
loop_
_entity.id
_entity.type
_entity.pdbx_description
1 polymer ?
#
loop_
_entity_poly.entity_id
_entity_poly.type
_entity_poly.pdbx_seq_one_letter_code
_entity_poly.pdbx_strand_id
1 'polypeptide(L)' 'MAALRMGFAISTLEARTLLDILHPAGRVKELRDEGHNILTLWTDAPTEAGELHRVGVYLLAHVEAANAPALEATP' A
#
# COMPACT_ATOMS: atom_id res chain seq x y z
N MET A 1 12.16 -0.72 -12.11
CA MET A 1 11.07 0.27 -12.22
C MET A 1 10.41 0.39 -10.86
N ALA A 2 10.75 1.42 -10.07
CA ALA A 2 10.25 1.64 -8.71
C ALA A 2 9.16 2.71 -8.75
N ALA A 3 7.92 2.33 -8.48
CA ALA A 3 6.76 3.23 -8.57
C ALA A 3 5.86 3.16 -7.34
N LEU A 4 6.47 3.24 -6.16
CA LEU A 4 5.80 3.66 -4.93
C LEU A 4 6.44 4.99 -4.52
N ARG A 5 5.87 6.11 -4.99
CA ARG A 5 6.25 7.46 -4.52
C ARG A 5 5.34 7.84 -3.35
N MET A 6 5.92 8.56 -2.38
CA MET A 6 5.29 8.94 -1.11
C MET A 6 3.84 9.42 -1.26
N GLY A 7 2.95 8.91 -0.39
CA GLY A 7 1.55 9.32 -0.31
C GLY A 7 0.59 8.61 -1.28
N PHE A 8 1.11 7.80 -2.22
CA PHE A 8 0.26 7.01 -3.11
C PHE A 8 -0.03 5.63 -2.53
N ALA A 9 -1.31 5.39 -2.23
CA ALA A 9 -1.86 4.06 -2.08
C ALA A 9 -2.04 3.46 -3.47
N ILE A 10 -1.68 2.20 -3.68
CA ILE A 10 -1.96 1.50 -4.93
C ILE A 10 -2.69 0.19 -4.67
N SER A 11 -3.85 0.03 -5.28
CA SER A 11 -4.58 -1.24 -5.25
C SER A 11 -3.87 -2.30 -6.09
N THR A 12 -4.18 -3.56 -5.82
CA THR A 12 -3.67 -4.69 -6.61
C THR A 12 -4.06 -4.57 -8.08
N LEU A 13 -5.24 -4.01 -8.37
CA LEU A 13 -5.72 -3.77 -9.73
C LEU A 13 -4.89 -2.68 -10.41
N GLU A 14 -4.69 -1.54 -9.75
CA GLU A 14 -3.85 -0.45 -10.27
C GLU A 14 -2.38 -0.89 -10.44
N ALA A 15 -1.84 -1.70 -9.53
CA ALA A 15 -0.49 -2.21 -9.66
C ALA A 15 -0.31 -3.11 -10.90
N ARG A 16 -1.32 -3.91 -11.24
CA ARG A 16 -1.31 -4.72 -12.46
C ARG A 16 -1.43 -3.86 -13.72
N THR A 17 -2.37 -2.92 -13.73
CA THR A 17 -2.69 -2.14 -14.94
C THR A 17 -1.73 -0.99 -15.18
N LEU A 18 -1.37 -0.22 -14.14
CA LEU A 18 -0.57 1.01 -14.27
C LEU A 18 0.93 0.75 -14.14
N LEU A 19 1.34 -0.23 -13.34
CA LEU A 19 2.76 -0.51 -13.09
C LEU A 19 3.27 -1.77 -13.80
N ASP A 20 2.39 -2.48 -14.53
CA ASP A 20 2.66 -3.74 -15.21
C ASP A 20 3.25 -4.81 -14.26
N ILE A 21 2.83 -4.79 -12.99
CA ILE A 21 3.28 -5.76 -11.99
C ILE A 21 2.36 -6.98 -12.02
N LEU A 22 2.84 -8.05 -12.65
CA LEU A 22 2.13 -9.33 -12.76
C LEU A 22 1.83 -9.98 -11.40
N HIS A 23 2.66 -9.75 -10.38
CA HIS A 23 2.47 -10.31 -9.04
C HIS A 23 2.68 -9.27 -7.93
N PRO A 24 1.68 -8.39 -7.68
CA PRO A 24 1.82 -7.26 -6.76
C PRO A 24 2.19 -7.67 -5.33
N ALA A 25 1.58 -8.74 -4.82
CA ALA A 25 1.86 -9.26 -3.49
C ALA A 25 3.32 -9.75 -3.34
N GLY A 26 3.86 -10.39 -4.37
CA GLY A 26 5.27 -10.81 -4.38
C GLY A 26 6.21 -9.61 -4.37
N ARG A 27 5.93 -8.60 -5.18
CA ARG A 27 6.77 -7.40 -5.21
C ARG A 27 6.72 -6.61 -3.89
N VAL A 28 5.57 -6.54 -3.25
CA VAL A 28 5.43 -5.94 -1.91
C VAL A 28 6.19 -6.72 -0.86
N LYS A 29 6.20 -8.07 -0.94
CA LYS A 29 7.02 -8.90 -0.06
C LYS A 29 8.51 -8.59 -0.23
N GLU A 30 9.00 -8.56 -1.47
CA GLU A 30 10.41 -8.21 -1.75
C GLU A 30 10.78 -6.83 -1.18
N LEU A 31 9.92 -5.84 -1.37
CA LEU A 31 10.15 -4.49 -0.84
C LEU A 31 10.15 -4.45 0.70
N ARG A 32 9.32 -5.26 1.36
CA ARG A 32 9.37 -5.42 2.83
C ARG A 32 10.67 -6.09 3.27
N ASP A 33 11.12 -7.09 2.53
CA ASP A 33 12.40 -7.77 2.78
C ASP A 33 13.59 -6.80 2.55
N GLU A 34 13.46 -5.83 1.64
CA GLU A 34 14.40 -4.71 1.41
C GLU A 34 14.32 -3.62 2.52
N GLY A 35 13.40 -3.73 3.48
CA GLY A 35 13.27 -2.82 4.62
C GLY A 35 12.24 -1.70 4.44
N HIS A 36 11.44 -1.71 3.37
CA HIS A 36 10.36 -0.73 3.19
C HIS A 36 9.15 -1.07 4.06
N ASN A 37 8.66 -0.08 4.82
CA ASN A 37 7.43 -0.24 5.59
C ASN A 37 6.19 -0.03 4.69
N ILE A 38 5.58 -1.13 4.25
CA ILE A 38 4.40 -1.12 3.39
C ILE A 38 3.21 -1.74 4.13
N LEU A 39 2.16 -0.96 4.35
CA LEU A 39 0.90 -1.41 4.89
C LEU A 39 0.04 -2.05 3.80
N THR A 40 -0.68 -3.11 4.13
CA THR A 40 -1.73 -3.68 3.26
C THR A 40 -3.08 -3.44 3.92
N LEU A 41 -3.89 -2.61 3.27
CA LEU A 41 -5.29 -2.41 3.58
C LEU A 41 -6.14 -3.25 2.64
N TRP A 42 -7.37 -3.54 3.03
CA TRP A 42 -8.32 -4.28 2.19
C TRP A 42 -9.53 -3.39 1.95
N THR A 43 -9.95 -3.30 0.70
CA THR A 43 -11.17 -2.59 0.30
C THR A 43 -11.96 -3.44 -0.67
N ASP A 44 -13.29 -3.31 -0.65
CA ASP A 44 -14.14 -3.94 -1.63
C ASP A 44 -14.27 -3.00 -2.83
N ALA A 45 -13.78 -3.40 -4.00
CA ALA A 45 -13.76 -2.60 -5.21
C ALA A 45 -14.55 -3.31 -6.33
N PRO A 46 -15.28 -2.55 -7.17
CA PRO A 46 -15.98 -3.12 -8.31
C PRO A 46 -14.97 -3.61 -9.34
N THR A 47 -15.14 -4.84 -9.80
CA THR A 47 -14.42 -5.38 -10.96
C THR A 47 -15.15 -5.00 -12.25
N GLU A 48 -14.48 -5.11 -13.40
CA GLU A 48 -15.11 -4.86 -14.72
C GLU A 48 -16.33 -5.77 -14.99
N ALA A 49 -16.44 -6.89 -14.28
CA ALA A 49 -17.60 -7.77 -14.32
C ALA A 49 -18.81 -7.28 -13.49
N GLY A 50 -18.69 -6.13 -12.81
CA GLY A 50 -19.76 -5.54 -11.99
C GLY A 50 -19.88 -6.10 -10.57
N GLU A 51 -19.06 -7.09 -10.21
CA GLU A 51 -19.04 -7.68 -8.87
C GLU A 51 -18.00 -7.01 -7.96
N LEU A 52 -18.38 -6.76 -6.71
CA LEU A 52 -17.46 -6.27 -5.68
C LEU A 52 -16.51 -7.40 -5.27
N HIS A 53 -15.22 -7.16 -5.46
CA HIS A 53 -14.17 -8.05 -5.01
C HIS A 53 -13.35 -7.37 -3.92
N ARG A 54 -12.90 -8.15 -2.95
CA ARG A 54 -11.95 -7.68 -1.95
C ARG A 54 -10.56 -7.54 -2.60
N VAL A 55 -10.05 -6.33 -2.65
CA VAL A 55 -8.76 -5.98 -3.25
C VAL A 55 -7.80 -5.46 -2.18
N GLY A 56 -6.55 -5.91 -2.24
CA GLY A 56 -5.48 -5.39 -1.40
C GLY A 56 -5.00 -4.04 -1.91
N VAL A 57 -4.89 -3.06 -1.02
CA VAL A 57 -4.34 -1.72 -1.25
C VAL A 57 -3.04 -1.59 -0.48
N TYR A 58 -1.96 -1.30 -1.19
CA TYR A 58 -0.62 -1.18 -0.62
C TYR A 58 -0.29 0.28 -0.41
N LEU A 59 0.09 0.64 0.81
CA LEU A 59 0.44 1.99 1.21
C LEU A 59 1.89 2.00 1.70
N LEU A 60 2.74 2.78 1.05
CA LEU A 60 4.10 3.01 1.52
C LEU A 60 4.05 3.95 2.72
N ALA A 61 4.21 3.40 3.92
CA ALA A 61 4.26 4.16 5.16
C ALA A 61 5.71 4.61 5.39
N HIS A 62 5.99 5.89 5.23
CA HIS A 62 7.24 6.43 5.76
C HIS A 62 7.07 6.49 7.29
N VAL A 63 7.74 5.61 8.03
CA VAL A 63 8.14 6.00 9.37
C VAL A 63 9.30 6.96 9.15
N GLU A 64 8.99 8.25 8.95
CA GLU A 64 9.95 9.21 9.49
C GLU A 64 10.09 8.83 10.96
N ALA A 65 11.32 8.60 11.41
CA ALA A 65 11.62 8.62 12.83
C ALA A 65 11.46 10.07 13.35
N ALA A 66 10.28 10.66 13.15
CA ALA A 66 9.87 11.91 13.73
C ALA A 66 9.27 11.54 15.08
N ASN A 67 10.13 11.63 16.10
CA ASN A 67 9.84 12.35 17.33
C ASN A 67 8.34 12.73 17.46
N ALA A 68 7.49 11.79 17.86
CA ALA A 68 6.12 12.12 18.21
C ALA A 68 6.19 12.76 19.60
N PRO A 69 5.85 14.05 19.78
CA PRO A 69 5.55 14.50 21.13
C PRO A 69 4.39 13.62 21.59
N ALA A 70 4.58 13.01 22.75
CA ALA A 70 3.53 12.31 23.47
C ALA A 70 2.28 13.18 23.39
N LEU A 71 1.19 12.60 22.88
CA LEU A 71 -0.13 13.19 23.03
C LEU A 71 -0.38 13.20 24.55
N GLU A 72 0.04 14.29 25.21
CA GLU A 72 -0.39 14.65 26.55
C GLU A 72 -1.90 14.85 26.47
N ALA A 73 -2.61 13.78 26.76
CA ALA A 73 -3.97 13.86 27.25
C ALA A 73 -3.91 14.59 28.59
N THR A 74 -4.13 15.90 28.55
CA THR A 74 -4.36 16.71 29.75
C THR A 74 -5.88 16.80 29.95
N PRO A 75 -6.37 16.59 31.19
CA PRO A 75 -7.79 16.36 31.52
C PRO A 75 -8.72 17.57 31.36
#